data_AF-A0A3E2C4W7-F1
#
_entry.id   AF-A0A3E2C4W7-F1
#
_cell.length_a   1.000
_cell.length_b   1.000
_cell.length_c   1.000
_cell.angle_alpha   90.00
_cell.angle_beta   90.00
_cell.angle_gamma   90.00
#
_symmetry.space_group_name_H-M   'P 1'
#
loop_
_entity.id
_entity.type
_entity.pdbx_description
1 polymer ?
#
loop_
_entity_poly.entity_id
_entity_poly.type
_entity_poly.pdbx_seq_one_letter_code
_entity_poly.pdbx_strand_id
1 'polypeptide(L)' 'ARDILLYAMQTLKEYRIVAHVHDEAIIEADKNVSVQSVCELMGRTPPWAEGLVLRADGYECEFYKKD' A
#
# COMPACT_ATOMS: atom_id res chain seq x y z
N ALA A 1 0.46 -13.38 5.45
CA ALA A 1 -0.17 -12.31 4.66
C ALA A 1 -0.62 -11.15 5.54
N ARG A 2 -1.49 -11.37 6.55
CA ARG A 2 -2.02 -10.31 7.41
C ARG A 2 -0.96 -9.43 8.10
N ASP A 3 0.10 -10.02 8.65
CA ASP A 3 1.13 -9.25 9.36
C ASP A 3 1.98 -8.37 8.42
N ILE A 4 2.14 -8.82 7.16
CA ILE A 4 2.83 -8.06 6.12
C ILE A 4 1.98 -6.87 5.69
N LEU A 5 0.68 -7.08 5.45
CA LEU A 5 -0.23 -5.99 5.13
C LEU A 5 -0.31 -4.97 6.26
N LEU A 6 -0.38 -5.42 7.52
CA LEU A 6 -0.40 -4.52 8.66
C LEU A 6 0.87 -3.66 8.71
N TYR A 7 2.04 -4.26 8.45
CA TYR A 7 3.29 -3.51 8.35
C TYR A 7 3.27 -2.50 7.20
N ALA A 8 2.78 -2.88 6.02
CA ALA A 8 2.60 -1.96 4.89
C ALA A 8 1.62 -0.81 5.23
N MET A 9 0.52 -1.09 5.93
CA MET A 9 -0.40 -0.03 6.39
C MET A 9 0.27 0.91 7.41
N GLN A 10 1.19 0.41 8.24
CA GLN A 10 1.99 1.24 9.13
C GLN A 10 3.00 2.12 8.38
N THR A 11 3.58 1.65 7.26
CA THR A 11 4.46 2.49 6.42
C THR A 11 3.66 3.56 5.68
N LEU A 12 2.37 3.32 5.42
CA LEU A 12 1.43 4.25 4.81
C LEU A 12 0.66 5.13 5.81
N LYS A 13 1.04 5.16 7.10
CA LYS A 13 0.29 5.87 8.17
C LYS A 13 0.06 7.37 7.95
N GLU A 14 0.88 8.00 7.11
CA GLU A 14 0.77 9.43 6.76
C GLU A 14 -0.34 9.67 5.71
N TYR A 15 -0.81 8.61 5.05
CA TYR A 15 -1.94 8.66 4.13
C TYR A 15 -3.24 8.28 4.85
N ARG A 16 -4.35 8.81 4.34
CA ARG A 16 -5.67 8.41 4.82
C ARG A 16 -6.06 7.09 4.14
N ILE A 17 -5.91 5.99 4.85
CA ILE A 17 -6.40 4.68 4.39
C ILE A 17 -7.92 4.69 4.47
N VAL A 18 -8.59 4.63 3.33
CA VAL A 18 -10.06 4.67 3.22
C VAL A 18 -10.69 3.28 3.22
N ALA A 19 -9.94 2.27 2.76
CA ALA A 19 -10.36 0.87 2.78
C ALA A 19 -9.16 -0.06 2.61
N HIS A 20 -9.35 -1.33 2.92
CA HIS A 20 -8.43 -2.40 2.55
C HIS A 20 -9.24 -3.64 2.17
N VAL A 21 -8.78 -4.38 1.16
CA VAL A 21 -9.47 -5.59 0.65
C VAL A 21 -8.41 -6.65 0.40
N HIS A 22 -8.48 -7.78 1.10
CA HIS A 22 -7.42 -8.79 1.09
C HIS A 22 -6.04 -8.18 1.39
N ASP A 23 -5.15 -8.10 0.41
CA ASP A 23 -3.81 -7.52 0.43
C ASP A 23 -3.72 -6.13 -0.24
N GLU A 24 -4.85 -5.59 -0.69
CA GLU A 24 -4.98 -4.26 -1.27
C GLU A 24 -5.25 -3.21 -0.18
N ALA A 25 -4.58 -2.06 -0.29
CA ALA A 25 -4.85 -0.87 0.51
C ALA A 25 -5.31 0.26 -0.40
N ILE A 26 -6.43 0.88 -0.05
CA ILE A 26 -7.00 2.02 -0.76
C ILE A 26 -6.75 3.26 0.09
N ILE A 27 -6.05 4.24 -0.47
CA ILE A 27 -5.67 5.47 0.21
C ILE A 27 -6.22 6.69 -0.52
N GLU A 28 -6.56 7.72 0.24
CA GLU A 28 -6.76 9.07 -0.27
C GLU A 28 -5.43 9.83 -0.15
N ALA A 29 -4.97 10.37 -1.27
CA ALA A 29 -3.67 11.02 -1.41
C ALA A 29 -3.79 12.27 -2.29
N ASP A 30 -2.85 13.21 -2.11
CA ASP A 30 -2.74 14.41 -2.96
C ASP A 30 -2.37 14.03 -4.40
N LYS A 31 -2.80 14.81 -5.39
CA LYS A 31 -2.50 14.56 -6.82
C LYS A 31 -1.01 14.57 -7.16
N ASN A 32 -0.17 15.09 -6.27
CA ASN A 32 1.28 15.08 -6.42
C ASN A 32 1.94 13.77 -5.90
N VAL A 33 1.16 12.89 -5.25
CA VAL A 33 1.66 11.61 -4.75
C VAL A 33 1.72 10.61 -5.89
N SER A 34 2.90 10.04 -6.10
CA SER A 34 3.11 9.01 -7.12
C SER A 34 2.69 7.62 -6.60
N VAL A 35 1.95 6.88 -7.42
CA VAL A 35 1.62 5.46 -7.17
C VAL A 35 2.88 4.64 -6.94
N GLN A 36 3.94 4.89 -7.71
CA GLN A 36 5.20 4.17 -7.57
C GLN A 36 5.79 4.36 -6.16
N SER A 37 5.73 5.57 -5.60
CA SER A 37 6.21 5.85 -4.24
C SER A 37 5.38 5.11 -3.18
N VAL A 38 4.07 4.96 -3.39
CA VAL A 38 3.19 4.18 -2.51
C VAL A 38 3.50 2.68 -2.62
N CYS A 39 3.70 2.16 -3.83
CA CYS A 39 4.11 0.77 -4.06
C CYS A 39 5.48 0.48 -3.42
N GLU A 40 6.44 1.40 -3.51
CA GLU A 40 7.74 1.28 -2.83
C GLU A 40 7.59 1.21 -1.31
N LEU A 41 6.64 1.93 -0.71
CA LEU A 41 6.35 1.86 0.72
C LEU A 41 5.67 0.56 1.13
N MET A 42 4.75 0.05 0.30
CA MET A 42 4.06 -1.23 0.53
C MET A 42 4.98 -2.44 0.31
N GLY A 43 5.92 -2.35 -0.63
CA GLY A 43 6.89 -3.41 -0.94
C GLY A 43 8.06 -3.52 0.05
N ARG A 44 8.09 -2.73 1.12
CA ARG A 44 9.17 -2.79 2.11
C ARG A 44 9.10 -4.09 2.91
N THR A 45 10.17 -4.88 2.83
CA THR A 45 10.31 -6.09 3.64
C THR A 45 10.38 -5.73 5.13
N PRO A 46 9.51 -6.30 5.97
CA PRO A 46 9.59 -6.10 7.41
C PRO A 46 10.90 -6.66 7.99
N PRO A 47 11.48 -6.06 9.06
CA PRO A 47 12.72 -6.54 9.67
C PRO A 47 12.65 -8.01 10.16
N TRP A 48 11.46 -8.49 10.50
CA TRP A 48 11.22 -9.86 10.96
C TRP A 48 11.05 -10.88 9.82
N ALA A 49 10.97 -10.43 8.56
CA ALA A 49 10.79 -11.24 7.36
C ALA A 49 11.94 -11.04 6.37
N GLU A 50 13.15 -10.88 6.87
CA GLU A 50 14.34 -10.65 6.05
C GLU A 50 14.50 -11.74 4.97
N GLY A 51 14.84 -11.32 3.74
CA GLY A 51 14.93 -12.20 2.58
C GLY A 51 13.61 -12.47 1.85
N LEU A 52 12.46 -12.04 2.40
CA LEU A 52 11.19 -12.10 1.67
C LEU A 52 11.11 -10.94 0.66
N VAL A 53 11.11 -11.29 -0.62
CA VAL A 53 10.94 -10.31 -1.71
C VAL A 53 9.46 -9.97 -1.84
N LEU A 54 9.09 -8.77 -1.40
CA LEU A 54 7.74 -8.23 -1.59
C LEU A 54 7.71 -7.34 -2.82
N ARG A 55 6.63 -7.44 -3.59
CA ARG A 55 6.32 -6.54 -4.69
C ARG A 55 4.91 -6.01 -4.47
N ALA A 56 4.75 -4.71 -4.62
CA ALA A 56 3.45 -4.07 -4.63
C ALA A 56 3.23 -3.47 -6.02
N ASP A 57 1.99 -3.55 -6.48
CA ASP A 57 1.53 -2.91 -7.70
C ASP A 57 0.23 -2.17 -7.39
N GLY A 58 -0.07 -1.15 -8.18
CA GLY A 58 -1.18 -0.26 -7.90
C GLY A 58 -1.47 0.70 -9.05
N TYR A 59 -2.59 1.40 -8.93
CA TYR A 59 -3.02 2.41 -9.88
C TYR A 59 -3.65 3.59 -9.14
N GLU A 60 -3.65 4.76 -9.77
CA GLU A 60 -4.39 5.93 -9.30
C GLU A 60 -5.69 6.09 -10.09
N CYS A 61 -6.74 6.55 -9.40
CA CYS A 61 -7.99 6.92 -10.02
C CYS A 61 -8.68 8.02 -9.21
N GLU A 62 -9.48 8.86 -9.86
CA GLU A 62 -10.22 9.92 -9.16
C GLU A 62 -11.42 9.36 -8.37
N PHE A 63 -11.93 8.19 -8.75
CA PHE A 63 -13.07 7.53 -8.10
C PHE A 63 -12.86 6.03 -8.10
N TYR A 64 -13.19 5.38 -6.98
CA TYR A 64 -13.17 3.92 -6.87
C TYR A 64 -14.11 3.33 -7.93
N LYS A 65 -13.53 2.60 -8.90
CA LYS A 65 -14.28 1.89 -9.93
C LYS A 65 -14.39 0.43 -9.51
N LYS A 66 -15.61 0.02 -9.21
CA LYS A 66 -15.97 -1.38 -9.05
C LYS A 66 -16.49 -1.88 -10.40
N ASP A 67 -15.68 -2.65 -11.12
CA ASP A 67 -16.21 -3.62 -12.10
C ASP A 67 -16.51 -4.94 -11.37
#